data_AF-A0A7X7YXG2-F1
#
_entry.id   AF-A0A7X7YXG2-F1
#
_cell.length_a   1.000
_cell.length_b   1.000
_cell.length_c   1.000
_cell.angle_alpha   90.00
_cell.angle_beta   90.00
_cell.angle_gamma   90.00
#
_symmetry.space_group_name_H-M   'P 1'
#
loop_
_entity.id
_entity.type
_entity.pdbx_description
1 polymer ?
#
loop_
_entity_poly.entity_id
_entity_poly.type
_entity_poly.pdbx_seq_one_letter_code
_entity_poly.pdbx_strand_id
1 'polypeptide(L)'
;MLKGSCYCGAVKYEIHGRLLMFANCHCPDCRKFTGSAFNSVLVTESEGFKLVSGQSNLVPYESSPGKRRSFCKTCGCHIFSLA
;
A
#
# COMPACT_ATOMS: atom_id res chain seq x y z
N MET A 1 -4.78 -4.94 -15.80
CA MET A 1 -4.99 -5.45 -14.42
C MET A 1 -3.64 -5.89 -13.86
N LEU A 2 -3.20 -5.28 -12.76
CA LEU A 2 -2.01 -5.68 -12.01
C LEU A 2 -2.45 -6.48 -10.78
N LYS A 3 -1.70 -7.54 -10.45
CA LYS A 3 -1.93 -8.37 -9.26
C LYS A 3 -0.77 -8.17 -8.29
N GLY A 4 -1.09 -8.06 -7.01
CA GLY A 4 -0.09 -7.94 -5.95
C GLY A 4 -0.49 -8.72 -4.71
N SER A 5 0.50 -8.96 -3.85
CA SER A 5 0.29 -9.55 -2.54
C SER A 5 1.28 -8.99 -1.54
N CYS A 6 1.00 -9.19 -0.26
CA CYS A 6 2.04 -9.06 0.76
C CYS A 6 3.12 -10.15 0.58
N TYR A 7 4.25 -10.00 1.28
CA TYR A 7 5.35 -10.97 1.24
C TYR A 7 4.92 -12.40 1.59
N CYS A 8 4.12 -12.58 2.65
CA CYS A 8 3.64 -13.91 3.06
C CYS A 8 2.42 -14.41 2.27
N GLY A 9 1.91 -13.65 1.29
CA GLY A 9 0.77 -14.02 0.47
C GLY A 9 -0.62 -14.00 1.15
N ALA A 10 -0.69 -13.71 2.45
CA ALA A 10 -1.94 -13.66 3.21
C ALA A 10 -2.90 -12.56 2.73
N VAL A 11 -2.35 -11.44 2.22
CA VAL A 11 -3.10 -10.33 1.63
C VAL A 11 -2.86 -10.32 0.15
N LYS A 12 -3.91 -10.29 -0.66
CA LYS A 12 -3.86 -10.22 -2.12
C LYS A 12 -4.77 -9.11 -2.62
N TYR A 13 -4.34 -8.39 -3.64
CA TYR A 13 -5.08 -7.28 -4.22
C TYR A 13 -4.87 -7.20 -5.74
N GLU A 14 -5.78 -6.48 -6.37
CA GLU A 14 -5.76 -6.17 -7.79
C GLU A 14 -5.86 -4.67 -7.99
N ILE A 15 -5.18 -4.18 -9.03
CA ILE A 15 -5.29 -2.81 -9.51
C ILE A 15 -5.81 -2.84 -10.95
N HIS A 16 -6.90 -2.11 -11.16
CA HIS A 16 -7.65 -1.95 -12.39
C HIS A 16 -7.64 -0.48 -12.81
N GLY A 17 -7.96 -0.22 -14.08
CA GLY A 17 -8.07 1.14 -14.59
C GLY A 17 -6.72 1.87 -14.76
N ARG A 18 -6.77 3.19 -14.66
CA ARG A 18 -5.66 4.09 -14.98
C ARG A 18 -4.75 4.30 -13.76
N LEU A 19 -3.44 4.18 -14.00
CA LEU A 19 -2.42 4.62 -13.06
C LEU A 19 -2.25 6.14 -13.18
N LEU A 20 -2.39 6.84 -12.06
CA LEU A 20 -2.28 8.29 -11.97
C LEU A 20 -0.83 8.75 -11.82
N MET A 21 -0.02 7.96 -11.10
CA MET A 21 1.37 8.30 -10.82
C MET A 21 2.19 7.04 -10.53
N PHE A 22 3.45 7.05 -10.94
CA PHE A 22 4.47 6.12 -10.49
C PHE A 22 5.76 6.91 -10.21
N ALA A 23 6.27 6.83 -8.98
CA ALA A 23 7.44 7.61 -8.58
C ALA A 23 8.17 6.99 -7.38
N ASN A 24 9.46 7.28 -7.25
CA ASN A 24 10.20 7.05 -6.02
C ASN A 24 10.08 8.29 -5.13
N CYS A 25 9.40 8.15 -3.99
CA CYS A 25 9.25 9.24 -3.03
C CYS A 25 10.37 9.19 -1.99
N HIS A 26 11.13 10.30 -1.92
CA HIS A 26 12.27 10.45 -1.03
C HIS A 26 11.96 11.24 0.25
N CYS A 27 10.69 11.57 0.51
CA CYS A 27 10.34 12.35 1.69
C CYS A 27 10.71 11.61 3.00
N PRO A 28 10.94 12.33 4.11
CA PRO A 28 11.32 11.72 5.39
C PRO A 28 10.36 10.61 5.83
N ASP A 29 9.05 10.82 5.65
CA ASP A 29 8.04 9.83 6.02
C ASP A 29 8.15 8.56 5.18
N CYS A 30 8.36 8.68 3.86
CA CYS A 30 8.50 7.51 2.98
C CYS A 30 9.76 6.71 3.28
N ARG A 31 10.86 7.39 3.66
CA ARG A 31 12.10 6.73 4.08
C ARG A 31 11.93 6.01 5.42
N LYS A 32 11.36 6.68 6.43
CA LYS A 32 11.04 6.07 7.74
C LYS A 32 10.08 4.89 7.59
N PHE A 33 9.10 5.05 6.71
CA PHE A 33 8.06 4.07 6.46
C PHE A 33 8.59 2.77 5.85
N THR A 34 9.50 2.88 4.89
CA THR A 34 10.07 1.71 4.20
C THR A 34 11.36 1.20 4.86
N GLY A 35 11.98 1.98 5.73
CA GLY A 35 13.35 1.73 6.20
C GLY A 35 14.40 1.82 5.08
N SER A 36 14.06 2.45 3.94
CA SER A 36 14.89 2.50 2.73
C SER A 36 15.18 3.95 2.29
N ALA A 37 16.00 4.10 1.24
CA ALA A 37 16.35 5.40 0.65
C ALA A 37 15.14 6.11 0.00
N PHE A 38 14.11 5.35 -0.38
CA PHE A 38 12.86 5.84 -0.97
C PHE A 38 11.73 4.81 -0.82
N ASN A 39 10.50 5.28 -1.05
CA ASN A 39 9.35 4.40 -1.28
C ASN A 39 8.98 4.41 -2.76
N SER A 40 8.82 3.24 -3.37
CA SER A 40 8.26 3.11 -4.72
C SER A 40 6.74 3.24 -4.62
N VAL A 41 6.19 4.36 -5.08
CA VAL A 41 4.77 4.70 -4.97
C VAL A 41 4.09 4.53 -6.33
N LEU A 42 2.96 3.83 -6.32
CA LEU A 42 2.01 3.79 -7.41
C LEU A 42 0.68 4.36 -6.90
N VAL A 43 0.12 5.32 -7.63
CA VAL A 43 -1.18 5.94 -7.31
C VAL A 43 -2.19 5.54 -8.37
N THR A 44 -3.37 5.13 -7.93
CA THR A 44 -4.54 4.80 -8.74
C THR A 44 -5.76 5.44 -8.09
N GLU A 45 -6.85 5.59 -8.84
CA GLU A 45 -8.15 5.92 -8.28
C GLU A 45 -8.60 4.80 -7.31
N SER A 46 -9.33 5.16 -6.25
CA SER A 46 -9.81 4.22 -5.24
C SER A 46 -10.64 3.09 -5.84
N GLU A 47 -11.45 3.41 -6.86
CA GLU A 47 -12.26 2.45 -7.63
C GLU A 47 -11.41 1.44 -8.42
N GLY A 48 -10.17 1.83 -8.74
CA GLY A 48 -9.20 0.96 -9.39
C GLY A 48 -8.56 -0.05 -8.43
N PHE A 49 -8.65 0.12 -7.11
CA PHE A 49 -8.08 -0.82 -6.16
C PHE A 49 -9.12 -1.82 -5.63
N LYS A 50 -8.82 -3.12 -5.71
CA LYS A 50 -9.66 -4.18 -5.16
C LYS A 50 -8.85 -5.09 -4.25
N LEU A 51 -9.27 -5.20 -2.99
CA LEU A 51 -8.76 -6.26 -2.12
C LEU A 51 -9.40 -7.60 -2.53
N VAL A 52 -8.56 -8.58 -2.85
CA VAL A 52 -9.01 -9.92 -3.26
C VAL A 52 -9.14 -10.85 -2.05
N SER A 53 -8.19 -10.79 -1.12
CA SER A 53 -8.22 -11.60 0.11
C SER A 53 -7.36 -11.00 1.22
N GLY A 54 -7.59 -11.44 2.45
CA GLY A 54 -6.74 -11.09 3.60
C GLY A 54 -7.15 -9.83 4.36
N GLN A 55 -8.43 -9.41 4.29
CA GLN A 55 -8.95 -8.26 5.02
C GLN A 55 -8.65 -8.34 6.53
N SER A 56 -8.81 -9.52 7.14
CA SER A 56 -8.51 -9.75 8.56
C SER A 56 -7.01 -9.71 8.90
N ASN A 57 -6.13 -9.73 7.90
CA ASN A 57 -4.68 -9.60 8.04
C ASN A 57 -4.21 -8.16 7.81
N LEU A 58 -5.08 -7.24 7.41
CA LEU A 58 -4.75 -5.82 7.29
C LEU A 58 -4.87 -5.12 8.64
N VAL A 59 -3.87 -4.33 8.99
CA VAL A 59 -3.90 -3.43 10.13
C VAL A 59 -3.71 -2.01 9.61
N PRO A 60 -4.70 -1.12 9.80
CA PRO A 60 -4.57 0.28 9.45
C PRO A 60 -3.82 1.05 10.55
N TYR A 61 -3.06 2.05 10.15
CA TYR A 61 -2.44 3.03 11.03
C TYR A 61 -2.51 4.42 10.43
N GLU A 62 -3.02 5.36 11.20
CA GLU A 62 -3.12 6.76 10.79
C GLU A 62 -1.77 7.45 10.99
N SER A 63 -1.02 7.62 9.90
CA SER A 63 0.32 8.22 9.94
C SER A 63 0.31 9.74 10.02
N SER A 64 -0.80 10.36 9.64
CA SER A 64 -1.10 11.79 9.76
C SER A 64 -2.63 11.94 9.67
N PRO A 65 -3.23 13.06 10.10
CA PRO A 65 -4.67 13.26 10.02
C PRO A 65 -5.20 12.95 8.61
N GLY A 66 -6.14 12.02 8.50
CA GLY A 66 -6.75 11.58 7.24
C GLY A 66 -5.95 10.55 6.43
N LYS A 67 -4.66 10.33 6.72
CA LYS A 67 -3.80 9.41 5.97
C LYS A 67 -3.59 8.08 6.69
N ARG A 68 -4.29 7.05 6.23
CA ARG A 68 -4.21 5.69 6.78
C ARG A 68 -3.33 4.80 5.91
N ARG A 69 -2.36 4.14 6.52
CA ARG A 69 -1.50 3.13 5.89
C ARG A 69 -1.92 1.75 6.36
N SER A 70 -2.08 0.81 5.45
CA SER A 70 -2.52 -0.55 5.74
C SER A 70 -1.39 -1.54 5.49
N PHE A 71 -1.10 -2.38 6.48
CA PHE A 71 -0.02 -3.36 6.43
C PHE A 71 -0.50 -4.75 6.83
N CYS A 72 0.21 -5.77 6.35
CA CYS A 72 -0.05 -7.15 6.72
C CYS A 72 0.47 -7.43 8.14
N LYS A 73 -0.40 -7.80 9.07
CA LYS A 73 -0.01 -8.15 10.46
C LYS A 73 0.92 -9.37 10.59
N THR A 74 1.03 -10.18 9.54
CA THR A 74 1.84 -11.40 9.53
C THR A 74 3.28 -11.15 9.09
N CYS A 75 3.49 -10.30 8.08
CA CYS A 75 4.83 -10.06 7.53
C CYS A 75 5.29 -8.60 7.59
N GLY A 76 4.47 -7.69 8.11
CA GLY A 76 4.77 -6.26 8.18
C GLY A 76 4.71 -5.51 6.84
N CYS A 77 4.54 -6.22 5.72
CA CYS A 77 4.52 -5.63 4.38
C CYS A 77 3.41 -4.58 4.24
N HIS A 78 3.77 -3.39 3.74
CA HIS A 78 2.83 -2.37 3.34
C HIS A 78 2.02 -2.80 2.13
N ILE A 79 0.72 -2.50 2.12
CA ILE A 79 -0.18 -2.88 1.02
C ILE A 79 -0.69 -1.66 0.29
N PHE A 80 -1.32 -0.72 0.99
CA PHE A 80 -1.85 0.50 0.40
C PHE A 80 -1.98 1.62 1.43
N SER A 81 -2.22 2.84 0.95
CA SER A 81 -2.56 3.98 1.79
C SER A 81 -3.82 4.66 1.25
N LEU A 82 -4.72 5.04 2.15
CA LEU A 82 -5.88 5.89 1.86
C LEU A 82 -5.57 7.30 2.38
N ALA A 83 -5.91 8.31 1.58
CA ALA A 83 -5.79 9.72 1.89
C ALA A 83 -7.08 10.43 1.52
#